data_AF-A0A9E1TMW3-F1
#
_entry.id   AF-A0A9E1TMW3-F1
#
_cell.length_a   1.000
_cell.length_b   1.000
_cell.length_c   1.000
_cell.angle_alpha   90.00
_cell.angle_beta   90.00
_cell.angle_gamma   90.00
#
_symmetry.space_group_name_H-M   'P 1'
#
loop_
_entity.id
_entity.type
_entity.pdbx_description
1 polymer ?
#
loop_
_entity_poly.entity_id
_entity_poly.type
_entity_poly.pdbx_seq_one_letter_code
_entity_poly.pdbx_strand_id
1 'polypeptide(L)' 'MAGSASDPTSGEDGSDRHKGERLQKVLARVGVGSRRTCEDLIAAGRITVDGVVAILGRRVDPETALIEV' A
#
# COMPACT_ATOMS: atom_id res chain seq x y z
N MET A 1 24.65 22.07 2.61
CA MET A 1 23.79 21.50 3.68
C MET A 1 22.71 20.66 3.02
N ALA A 2 22.44 19.49 3.60
CA ALA A 2 21.42 18.48 3.24
C ALA A 2 21.48 17.92 1.81
N GLY A 3 22.22 16.82 1.66
CA GLY A 3 22.15 15.97 0.47
C GLY A 3 20.74 15.41 0.27
N SER A 4 20.25 15.53 -0.96
CA SER A 4 19.06 14.86 -1.45
C SER A 4 19.28 13.35 -1.37
N ALA A 5 18.74 12.71 -0.34
CA ALA A 5 18.59 11.26 -0.31
C ALA A 5 17.44 10.90 -1.26
N SER A 6 17.74 10.92 -2.55
CA SER A 6 16.94 10.25 -3.56
C SER A 6 17.20 8.75 -3.37
N ASP A 7 16.51 8.15 -2.39
CA ASP A 7 16.59 6.71 -2.16
C ASP A 7 15.90 6.03 -3.35
N PRO A 8 16.62 5.30 -4.22
CA PRO A 8 16.00 4.60 -5.31
C PRO A 8 15.17 3.45 -4.73
N THR A 9 13.89 3.46 -5.07
CA THR A 9 12.86 2.45 -4.80
C THR A 9 13.40 1.01 -4.93
N SER A 10 13.99 0.47 -3.86
CA SER A 10 14.42 -0.92 -3.79
C SER A 10 13.29 -1.74 -3.20
N GLY A 11 12.51 -2.35 -4.09
CA GLY A 11 11.33 -3.12 -3.72
C GLY A 11 10.70 -3.87 -4.87
N GLU A 12 11.50 -4.30 -5.85
CA GLU A 12 11.06 -5.33 -6.80
C GLU A 12 11.09 -6.69 -6.09
N ASP A 13 10.05 -6.98 -5.29
CA ASP A 13 9.78 -8.33 -4.78
C ASP A 13 8.52 -8.86 -5.47
N GLY A 14 8.73 -9.37 -6.69
CA GLY A 14 7.72 -9.92 -7.58
C GLY A 14 7.40 -11.40 -7.35
N SER A 15 7.34 -11.87 -6.09
CA SER A 15 7.14 -13.30 -5.79
C SER A 15 5.78 -13.66 -5.15
N ASP A 16 4.95 -12.68 -4.75
CA ASP A 16 3.64 -12.93 -4.12
C ASP A 16 2.43 -12.70 -5.06
N ARG A 17 2.64 -12.77 -6.39
CA ARG A 17 1.56 -12.63 -7.39
C ARG A 17 0.44 -13.68 -7.29
N HIS A 18 0.56 -14.67 -6.41
CA HIS A 18 -0.45 -15.72 -6.20
C HIS A 18 -1.13 -15.70 -4.82
N LYS A 19 -0.73 -14.81 -3.89
CA LYS A 19 -1.28 -14.80 -2.51
C LYS A 19 -1.79 -13.45 -2.01
N GLY A 20 -1.83 -12.44 -2.88
CA GLY A 20 -2.24 -11.08 -2.56
C GLY A 20 -1.15 -10.32 -1.80
N GLU A 21 -0.91 -9.09 -2.22
CA GLU A 21 0.06 -8.19 -1.60
C GLU A 21 -0.57 -7.47 -0.40
N ARG A 22 0.25 -7.15 0.61
CA ARG A 22 -0.23 -6.39 1.78
C ARG A 22 -0.69 -5.00 1.34
N LEU A 23 -1.89 -4.59 1.74
CA LEU A 23 -2.47 -3.32 1.32
C LEU A 23 -1.53 -2.12 1.60
N GLN A 24 -0.88 -2.06 2.76
CA GLN A 24 0.07 -0.99 3.08
C GLN A 24 1.30 -0.95 2.16
N LYS A 25 1.70 -2.08 1.57
CA LYS A 25 2.81 -2.15 0.60
C LYS A 25 2.31 -1.68 -0.77
N VAL A 26 1.11 -2.09 -1.18
CA VAL A 26 0.46 -1.63 -2.41
C VAL A 26 0.28 -0.11 -2.38
N LEU A 27 -0.30 0.42 -1.30
CA LEU A 27 -0.54 1.86 -1.11
C LEU A 27 0.75 2.69 -1.14
N ALA A 28 1.81 2.20 -0.49
CA ALA A 28 3.11 2.87 -0.53
C ALA A 28 3.72 2.85 -1.95
N ARG A 29 3.53 1.76 -2.69
CA ARG A 29 4.02 1.60 -4.08
C ARG A 29 3.30 2.53 -5.06
N VAL A 30 2.00 2.75 -4.90
CA VAL A 30 1.23 3.70 -5.72
C VAL A 30 1.35 5.16 -5.25
N GLY A 31 2.08 5.41 -4.15
CA GLY A 31 2.35 6.76 -3.66
C GLY A 31 1.23 7.39 -2.84
N VAL A 32 0.27 6.60 -2.34
CA VAL A 32 -0.82 7.12 -1.47
C VAL A 32 -0.28 7.72 -0.17
N GLY A 33 0.85 7.22 0.33
CA GLY A 33 1.54 7.81 1.46
C GLY A 33 2.73 6.98 1.94
N SER A 34 3.34 7.42 3.03
CA SER A 34 4.35 6.62 3.73
C SER A 34 3.72 5.36 4.34
N ARG A 35 4.52 4.32 4.61
CA ARG A 35 4.04 3.09 5.28
C ARG A 35 3.18 3.35 6.52
N ARG A 36 3.60 4.29 7.39
CA ARG A 36 2.84 4.72 8.58
C ARG A 36 1.53 5.40 8.23
N THR A 37 1.55 6.37 7.32
CA THR A 37 0.34 7.05 6.85
C THR A 37 -0.67 6.07 6.27
N CYS A 38 -0.21 5.07 5.51
CA CYS A 38 -1.09 4.03 4.98
C CYS A 38 -1.76 3.24 6.10
N GLU A 39 -1.02 2.85 7.14
CA GLU A 39 -1.59 2.17 8.30
C GLU A 39 -2.62 3.04 9.04
N ASP A 40 -2.33 4.33 9.25
CA ASP A 40 -3.26 5.28 9.87
C ASP A 40 -4.54 5.46 9.04
N LEU A 41 -4.43 5.58 7.72
CA LEU A 41 -5.58 5.70 6.82
C LEU A 41 -6.45 4.44 6.83
N ILE A 42 -5.82 3.26 6.84
CA ILE A 42 -6.53 1.98 6.96
C ILE A 42 -7.22 1.89 8.33
N ALA A 43 -6.51 2.22 9.42
CA ALA A 43 -7.06 2.18 10.78
C ALA A 43 -8.22 3.18 10.98
N ALA A 44 -8.14 4.34 10.33
CA ALA A 44 -9.20 5.34 10.31
C ALA A 44 -10.38 4.96 9.41
N GLY A 45 -10.31 3.83 8.69
CA GLY A 45 -11.35 3.39 7.76
C GLY A 45 -11.52 4.30 6.55
N ARG A 46 -10.47 5.05 6.18
CA ARG A 46 -10.47 5.95 5.02
C ARG A 46 -10.25 5.22 3.72
N ILE A 47 -9.69 4.01 3.79
CA ILE A 47 -9.38 3.20 2.62
C ILE A 47 -10.46 2.15 2.44
N THR A 48 -11.01 2.07 1.23
CA THR A 48 -11.93 1.02 0.80
C THR A 48 -11.29 0.19 -0.30
N VAL A 49 -11.53 -1.11 -0.25
CA VAL A 49 -11.10 -2.08 -1.26
C VAL A 49 -12.34 -2.77 -1.78
N ASP A 50 -12.61 -2.60 -3.07
CA ASP A 50 -13.81 -3.11 -3.75
C ASP A 50 -15.11 -2.68 -3.03
N GLY A 51 -15.15 -1.43 -2.58
CA GLY A 51 -16.28 -0.85 -1.82
C GLY A 51 -16.38 -1.30 -0.36
N VAL A 52 -15.41 -2.08 0.15
CA VAL A 52 -15.38 -2.54 1.55
C VAL A 52 -14.25 -1.86 2.32
N VAL A 53 -14.55 -1.30 3.49
CA VAL A 53 -13.53 -0.68 4.35
C VAL A 53 -12.39 -1.65 4.62
N ALA A 54 -11.17 -1.20 4.31
CA ALA A 54 -9.97 -1.97 4.51
C ALA A 54 -9.61 -2.07 5.99
N ILE A 55 -8.94 -3.17 6.35
CA ILE A 55 -8.43 -3.40 7.71
C ILE A 55 -6.93 -3.67 7.68
N LEU A 56 -6.25 -3.38 8.79
CA LEU A 56 -4.82 -3.64 8.92
C LEU A 56 -4.53 -5.13 8.71
N GLY A 57 -3.51 -5.42 7.89
CA GLY A 57 -3.16 -6.79 7.52
C GLY A 57 -3.99 -7.38 6.37
N ARG A 58 -4.96 -6.64 5.81
CA ARG A 58 -5.67 -7.05 4.59
C ARG A 58 -4.67 -7.21 3.44
N ARG A 59 -4.82 -8.34 2.74
CA ARG A 59 -4.11 -8.62 1.50
C ARG A 59 -5.04 -8.38 0.34
N VAL A 60 -4.53 -7.72 -0.68
CA VAL A 60 -5.26 -7.33 -1.88
C VAL A 60 -4.41 -7.67 -3.09
N ASP A 61 -5.06 -7.98 -4.19
CA ASP A 61 -4.36 -8.16 -5.45
C ASP A 61 -4.20 -6.80 -6.13
N PRO A 62 -2.99 -6.25 -6.28
CA PRO A 62 -2.80 -4.93 -6.91
C PRO A 62 -3.16 -4.92 -8.39
N GLU A 63 -3.31 -6.08 -9.04
CA GLU A 63 -3.70 -6.17 -10.46
C GLU A 63 -5.22 -6.10 -10.65
N THR A 64 -6.01 -6.47 -9.64
CA THR A 64 -7.48 -6.60 -9.75
C THR A 64 -8.28 -5.81 -8.71
N ALA A 65 -7.71 -5.53 -7.54
CA ALA A 65 -8.41 -4.86 -6.45
C ALA A 65 -8.58 -3.36 -6.72
N LEU A 66 -9.80 -2.86 -6.54
CA LEU A 66 -10.09 -1.43 -6.62
C LEU A 66 -9.85 -0.77 -5.25
N ILE A 67 -8.83 0.07 -5.16
CA ILE A 67 -8.47 0.78 -3.92
C ILE A 67 -8.90 2.24 -4.03
N GLU A 68 -9.72 2.68 -3.09
CA GLU A 68 -10.18 4.07 -2.95
C GLU A 68 -9.74 4.61 -1.58
N VAL A 69 -9.44 5.91 -1.49
CA VAL A 69 -8.78 6.57 -0.33
C VAL A 69 -9.52 7.85 0.05
#